data_AF-A0A841T781-F1
#
_entry.id   AF-A0A841T781-F1
#
_cell.length_a   1.000
_cell.length_b   1.000
_cell.length_c   1.000
_cell.angle_alpha   90.00
_cell.angle_beta   90.00
_cell.angle_gamma   90.00
#
_symmetry.space_group_name_H-M   'P 1'
#
loop_
_entity.id
_entity.type
_entity.pdbx_description
1 polymer ?
#
loop_
_entity_poly.entity_id
_entity_poly.type
_entity_poly.pdbx_seq_one_letter_code
_entity_poly.pdbx_strand_id
1 'polypeptide(L)' 'MEQDILTLAALVAAFVGVAKGYGVPAKHSSAIALAVAALFVLVPDNVQQTVVTIATIGLTASGAYSYVKTRDGGGK' A
#
# COMPACT_ATOMS: atom_id res chain seq x y z
N MET A 1 6.37 -9.17 -18.05
CA MET A 1 7.49 -9.54 -17.17
C MET A 1 8.07 -8.33 -16.44
N GLU A 2 8.30 -7.18 -17.08
CA GLU A 2 8.77 -5.95 -16.36
C GLU A 2 7.69 -5.17 -15.60
N GLN A 3 6.43 -5.22 -16.07
CA GLN A 3 5.32 -4.49 -15.44
C GLN A 3 4.96 -5.02 -14.04
N ASP A 4 5.26 -6.29 -13.74
CA ASP A 4 4.94 -6.91 -12.45
C ASP A 4 5.79 -6.34 -11.31
N ILE A 5 7.10 -6.22 -11.50
CA ILE A 5 8.01 -5.75 -10.45
C ILE A 5 7.74 -4.28 -10.09
N LEU A 6 7.48 -3.44 -11.09
CA LEU A 6 7.16 -2.03 -10.88
C LEU A 6 5.82 -1.87 -10.16
N THR A 7 4.82 -2.67 -10.53
CA THR A 7 3.50 -2.68 -9.88
C THR A 7 3.59 -3.17 -8.44
N LEU A 8 4.39 -4.21 -8.18
CA LEU A 8 4.65 -4.71 -6.83
C LEU A 8 5.36 -3.67 -5.97
N ALA A 9 6.38 -3.02 -6.52
CA ALA A 9 7.11 -1.96 -5.83
C ALA A 9 6.20 -0.77 -5.48
N ALA A 10 5.32 -0.37 -6.40
CA ALA A 10 4.33 0.68 -6.17
C ALA A 10 3.32 0.29 -5.07
N LEU A 11 2.88 -0.96 -5.05
CA LEU A 11 1.99 -1.49 -4.00
C LEU A 11 2.66 -1.48 -2.63
N VAL A 12 3.90 -1.97 -2.54
CA VAL A 12 4.67 -1.94 -1.29
C VAL A 12 4.83 -0.50 -0.80
N ALA A 13 5.18 0.44 -1.68
CA ALA A 13 5.29 1.85 -1.34
C ALA A 13 3.95 2.44 -0.83
N ALA A 14 2.83 2.08 -1.46
CA ALA A 14 1.50 2.50 -1.03
C ALA A 14 1.13 1.96 0.37
N PHE A 15 1.39 0.69 0.65
CA PHE A 15 1.18 0.11 1.99
C PHE A 15 2.03 0.79 3.07
N VAL A 16 3.30 1.09 2.77
CA VAL A 16 4.18 1.84 3.67
C VAL A 16 3.64 3.26 3.91
N GLY A 17 3.09 3.89 2.87
CA GLY A 17 2.41 5.18 2.97
C GLY A 17 1.20 5.14 3.92
N VAL A 18 0.35 4.10 3.80
CA VAL A 18 -0.79 3.89 4.71
C VAL A 18 -0.32 3.63 6.14
N ALA A 19 0.69 2.79 6.34
CA ALA A 19 1.26 2.50 7.66
C ALA A 19 1.84 3.78 8.32
N LYS A 20 2.50 4.63 7.55
CA LYS A 20 2.99 5.93 8.01
C LYS A 20 1.84 6.88 8.39
N GLY A 21 0.75 6.88 7.61
CA GLY A 21 -0.47 7.64 7.91
C GLY A 21 -1.17 7.22 9.20
N TYR A 22 -0.98 5.97 9.63
CA TYR A 22 -1.52 5.44 10.89
C TYR A 22 -0.70 5.81 12.14
N GLY A 23 0.34 6.65 12.01
CA GLY A 23 1.12 7.16 13.15
C GLY A 23 2.34 6.33 13.52
N VAL A 24 2.79 5.42 12.64
CA VAL A 24 4.02 4.67 12.85
C VAL A 24 5.24 5.62 12.80
N PRO A 25 6.10 5.65 13.83
CA PRO A 25 7.30 6.47 13.82
C PRO A 25 8.25 6.07 12.68
N ALA A 26 8.78 7.07 11.97
CA ALA A 26 9.61 6.90 10.76
C ALA A 26 10.82 5.96 10.96
N LYS A 27 11.30 5.84 12.21
CA LYS A 27 12.38 4.94 12.60
C LYS A 27 12.04 3.44 12.41
N HIS A 28 10.77 3.07 12.27
CA HIS A 28 10.33 1.69 12.03
C HIS A 28 9.76 1.49 10.62
N SER A 29 9.61 2.56 9.82
CA SER A 29 9.07 2.48 8.47
C SER A 29 9.90 1.60 7.54
N SER A 30 11.24 1.61 7.67
CA SER A 30 12.12 0.73 6.88
C SER A 30 11.93 -0.75 7.23
N ALA A 31 11.73 -1.07 8.52
CA ALA A 31 11.49 -2.45 8.96
C ALA A 31 10.13 -2.96 8.46
N ILE A 32 9.11 -2.10 8.47
CA ILE A 32 7.78 -2.42 7.96
C ILE A 32 7.79 -2.58 6.45
N ALA A 33 8.51 -1.71 5.71
CA ALA A 33 8.69 -1.85 4.28
C ALA A 33 9.33 -3.21 3.93
N LEU A 34 10.37 -3.60 4.67
CA LEU A 34 11.03 -4.89 4.52
C LEU A 34 10.09 -6.06 4.84
N ALA A 35 9.30 -5.96 5.92
CA ALA A 35 8.34 -6.99 6.30
C ALA A 35 7.23 -7.16 5.26
N VAL A 36 6.67 -6.06 4.75
CA VAL A 36 5.63 -6.09 3.72
C VAL A 36 6.18 -6.62 2.39
N ALA A 37 7.39 -6.23 2.00
CA ALA A 37 8.06 -6.76 0.82
C ALA A 37 8.33 -8.27 0.96
N ALA A 38 8.80 -8.71 2.13
CA ALA A 38 9.04 -10.12 2.40
C ALA A 38 7.74 -10.94 2.31
N LEU A 39 6.62 -10.43 2.83
CA LEU A 39 5.32 -11.08 2.68
C LEU A 39 4.89 -11.18 1.21
N PHE A 40 5.10 -10.14 0.40
CA PHE A 40 4.75 -10.16 -1.02
C PHE A 40 5.61 -11.11 -1.86
N VAL A 41 6.90 -11.28 -1.51
CA VAL A 41 7.82 -12.20 -2.18
C VAL A 41 7.62 -13.65 -1.73
N LEU A 42 7.22 -13.86 -0.48
CA LEU A 42 6.99 -15.21 0.06
C LEU A 42 5.66 -15.83 -0.40
N VAL A 43 4.74 -15.01 -0.92
CA VAL A 43 3.45 -15.47 -1.45
C VAL A 43 3.64 -16.10 -2.84
N PRO A 44 3.15 -17.33 -3.07
CA PRO A 44 3.26 -17.99 -4.37
C PRO A 44 2.47 -17.26 -5.47
N ASP A 45 2.96 -17.30 -6.71
CA ASP A 45 2.47 -16.51 -7.85
C ASP A 45 0.96 -16.61 -8.07
N ASN A 46 0.37 -17.79 -7.86
CA ASN A 46 -1.08 -18.03 -8.00
C ASN A 46 -1.94 -17.17 -7.07
N VAL A 47 -1.41 -16.77 -5.92
CA VAL A 47 -2.13 -15.94 -4.94
C VAL A 47 -1.70 -14.47 -5.06
N GLN A 48 -0.52 -14.21 -5.62
CA GLN A 48 0.04 -12.87 -5.75
C GLN A 48 -0.86 -11.98 -6.62
N GLN A 49 -1.37 -12.48 -7.75
CA GLN A 49 -2.32 -11.73 -8.59
C GLN A 49 -3.59 -11.33 -7.84
N THR A 50 -4.20 -12.26 -7.12
CA THR A 50 -5.42 -11.98 -6.34
C THR A 50 -5.15 -10.94 -5.24
N VAL A 51 -4.02 -11.06 -4.54
CA VAL A 51 -3.59 -10.11 -3.50
C VAL A 51 -3.36 -8.71 -4.10
N VAL A 52 -2.69 -8.63 -5.25
CA VAL A 52 -2.47 -7.37 -6.00
C VAL A 52 -3.81 -6.73 -6.36
N THR A 53 -4.78 -7.50 -6.85
CA THR A 53 -6.12 -6.99 -7.19
C THR A 53 -6.85 -6.47 -5.94
N ILE A 54 -6.88 -7.24 -4.86
CA ILE A 54 -7.53 -6.84 -3.59
C ILE A 54 -6.89 -5.56 -3.05
N ALA A 55 -5.56 -5.51 -3.02
CA ALA A 55 -4.82 -4.35 -2.54
C ALA A 55 -5.09 -3.12 -3.39
N THR A 56 -5.11 -3.26 -4.71
CA THR A 56 -5.41 -2.14 -5.63
C THR A 56 -6.81 -1.60 -5.39
N ILE A 57 -7.82 -2.46 -5.23
CA ILE A 57 -9.20 -2.04 -4.93
C ILE A 57 -9.27 -1.36 -3.56
N GLY A 58 -8.70 -1.97 -2.53
CA GLY A 58 -8.73 -1.45 -1.15
C GLY A 58 -7.99 -0.11 -1.00
N LEU A 59 -6.81 0.02 -1.60
CA LEU A 59 -6.03 1.27 -1.61
C LEU A 59 -6.70 2.36 -2.45
N THR A 60 -7.29 2.01 -3.60
CA THR A 60 -8.04 2.96 -4.43
C THR A 60 -9.28 3.46 -3.72
N ALA A 61 -10.04 2.57 -3.05
CA ALA A 61 -11.19 2.95 -2.23
C ALA A 61 -10.77 3.81 -1.04
N SER A 62 -9.67 3.47 -0.36
CA SER A 62 -9.12 4.24 0.77
C SER A 62 -8.64 5.63 0.34
N GLY A 63 -8.00 5.72 -0.82
CA GLY A 63 -7.56 6.97 -1.44
C GLY A 63 -8.74 7.83 -1.85
N ALA A 64 -9.74 7.26 -2.53
CA ALA A 64 -10.98 7.94 -2.88
C ALA A 64 -11.68 8.47 -1.62
N TYR A 65 -11.85 7.64 -0.58
CA TYR A 65 -12.46 8.04 0.69
C TYR A 65 -11.67 9.16 1.40
N SER A 66 -10.34 9.06 1.45
CA SER A 66 -9.48 10.12 1.99
C SER A 66 -9.57 11.41 1.18
N TYR A 67 -9.77 11.33 -0.13
CA TYR A 67 -9.94 12.48 -1.00
C TYR A 67 -11.29 13.19 -0.76
N VAL A 68 -12.38 12.43 -0.58
CA VAL A 68 -13.69 13.02 -0.23
C VAL A 68 -13.66 13.62 1.17
N LYS A 69 -13.04 12.93 2.15
CA LYS A 69 -12.89 13.43 3.53
C LYS A 69 -12.01 14.69 3.61
N THR A 70 -10.96 14.78 2.79
CA THR A 70 -10.11 15.98 2.71
C THR A 70 -10.86 17.18 2.14
N ARG A 71 -11.80 16.97 1.20
CA ARG A 71 -12.67 18.03 0.70
C ARG A 71 -13.69 18.52 1.74
N ASP A 72 -14.15 17.64 2.62
CA ASP A 72 -15.13 17.99 3.67
C ASP A 72 -14.47 18.65 4.91
N GLY A 73 -13.19 18.34 5.18
CA GLY A 73 -12.42 18.90 6.30
C GLY A 73 -11.49 20.08 5.95
N GLY A 74 -11.44 20.51 4.68
CA GLY A 74 -10.55 21.56 4.17
C GLY A 74 -11.11 22.99 4.25
N GLY A 75 -12.06 23.24 5.14
CA GLY A 75 -12.59 24.57 5.44
C GLY A 75 -12.14 25.04 6.82
N LYS A 76 -10.88 25.47 6.94
CA LYS A 76 -10.41 26.41 7.96
C LYS A 76 -9.04 26.97 7.59
#